data_AF-A0A368H6K1-F1
#
_entry.id   AF-A0A368H6K1-F1
#
_cell.length_a   1.000
_cell.length_b   1.000
_cell.length_c   1.000
_cell.angle_alpha   90.00
_cell.angle_beta   90.00
_cell.angle_gamma   90.00
#
_symmetry.space_group_name_H-M   'P 1'
#
loop_
_entity.id
_entity.type
_entity.pdbx_description
1 polymer ?
#
loop_
_entity_poly.entity_id
_entity_poly.type
_entity_poly.pdbx_seq_one_letter_code
_entity_poly.pdbx_strand_id
1 'polypeptide(L)'
;MDLSRHFRSETSNELVQIFSSTPCIRAVPQQPFLATNEIHQVVLKYVPDYSGHRTHILTAVDVSSKRLLNIWIAHAKAEPPNISKTYDMRIPIKEDTIIAKKLPISNPYSIPRTFRVSSSRPEIVEVGEEVLNINGLGSTTTTLYFNNVVRSPVRFEVLIFVFNAESGQQEETIMLNVTFTEE
;
A
#
# COMPACT_ATOMS: atom_id res chain seq x y z
N MET A 1 4.80 -5.03 -39.46
CA MET A 1 4.31 -6.43 -39.55
C MET A 1 2.96 -6.43 -38.87
N ASP A 2 1.92 -6.47 -39.67
CA ASP A 2 0.54 -6.27 -39.25
C ASP A 2 0.01 -7.58 -38.62
N LEU A 3 -0.38 -7.53 -37.36
CA LEU A 3 -0.96 -8.67 -36.64
C LEU A 3 -2.43 -8.34 -36.32
N SER A 4 -3.22 -8.21 -37.38
CA SER A 4 -4.68 -8.18 -37.30
C SER A 4 -5.21 -9.59 -37.01
N ARG A 5 -5.24 -9.98 -35.72
CA ARG A 5 -6.11 -11.07 -35.29
C ARG A 5 -7.52 -10.54 -35.11
N HIS A 6 -8.36 -10.75 -36.13
CA HIS A 6 -9.80 -10.62 -36.00
C HIS A 6 -10.35 -11.75 -35.11
N PHE A 7 -10.60 -11.46 -33.84
CA PHE A 7 -11.52 -12.26 -33.02
C PHE A 7 -12.94 -11.74 -33.27
N ARG A 8 -13.70 -12.42 -34.14
CA ARG A 8 -15.15 -12.21 -34.26
C ARG A 8 -15.87 -13.02 -33.18
N SER A 9 -16.19 -12.31 -32.09
CA SER A 9 -17.44 -12.35 -31.30
C SER A 9 -18.19 -13.69 -31.20
N GLU A 10 -17.85 -14.50 -30.19
CA GLU A 10 -18.90 -14.95 -29.26
C GLU A 10 -19.13 -13.77 -28.30
N THR A 11 -20.38 -13.46 -27.96
CA THR A 11 -20.70 -12.45 -26.95
C THR A 11 -20.02 -12.86 -25.64
N SER A 12 -18.84 -12.31 -25.36
CA SER A 12 -18.14 -12.56 -24.12
C SER A 12 -18.87 -11.78 -23.03
N ASN A 13 -19.81 -12.43 -22.33
CA ASN A 13 -20.45 -11.88 -21.13
C ASN A 13 -19.53 -12.06 -19.91
N GLU A 14 -18.24 -11.81 -20.06
CA GLU A 14 -17.28 -11.83 -18.95
C GLU A 14 -17.61 -10.68 -17.99
N LEU A 15 -17.77 -10.99 -16.71
CA LEU A 15 -17.94 -9.98 -15.68
C LEU A 15 -16.56 -9.63 -15.15
N VAL A 16 -15.94 -8.61 -15.74
CA VAL A 16 -14.54 -8.27 -15.53
C VAL A 16 -14.36 -7.39 -14.30
N GLN A 17 -13.43 -7.77 -13.44
CA GLN A 17 -12.92 -6.89 -12.38
C GLN A 17 -11.39 -6.79 -12.47
N ILE A 18 -10.88 -5.58 -12.21
CA ILE A 18 -9.44 -5.29 -12.19
C ILE A 18 -8.95 -5.37 -10.74
N PHE A 19 -7.94 -6.22 -10.52
CA PHE A 19 -7.23 -6.36 -9.26
C PHE A 19 -5.78 -5.88 -9.38
N SER A 20 -5.17 -5.59 -8.23
CA SER A 20 -3.79 -5.15 -8.10
C SER A 20 -3.07 -5.98 -7.04
N SER A 21 -1.79 -6.26 -7.26
CA SER A 21 -0.92 -6.92 -6.27
C SER A 21 -0.60 -6.04 -5.05
N THR A 22 -1.02 -4.77 -5.06
CA THR A 22 -0.79 -3.81 -4.00
C THR A 22 -2.04 -2.97 -3.73
N PRO A 23 -2.27 -2.51 -2.48
CA PRO A 23 -3.29 -1.51 -2.18
C PRO A 23 -3.00 -0.12 -2.79
N CYS A 24 -1.77 0.13 -3.28
CA CYS A 24 -1.38 1.41 -3.88
C CYS A 24 -2.13 1.71 -5.18
N ILE A 25 -2.51 0.70 -5.95
CA ILE A 25 -3.21 0.86 -7.23
C ILE A 25 -4.58 0.21 -7.12
N ARG A 26 -5.65 0.97 -7.41
CA ARG A 26 -7.01 0.46 -7.39
C ARG A 26 -7.80 1.01 -8.56
N ALA A 27 -8.64 0.18 -9.17
CA ALA A 27 -9.59 0.63 -10.18
C ALA A 27 -10.68 1.50 -9.55
N VAL A 28 -11.14 2.49 -10.31
CA VAL A 28 -12.26 3.36 -9.94
C VAL A 28 -13.22 3.43 -11.13
N PRO A 29 -14.46 2.94 -11.01
CA PRO A 29 -15.05 2.23 -9.86
C PRO A 29 -14.34 0.88 -9.55
N GLN A 30 -14.45 0.41 -8.29
CA GLN A 30 -13.91 -0.91 -7.89
C GLN A 30 -14.85 -2.07 -8.26
N GLN A 31 -16.06 -1.77 -8.70
CA GLN A 31 -17.07 -2.72 -9.08
C GLN A 31 -16.71 -3.43 -10.40
N PRO A 32 -17.08 -4.70 -10.57
CA PRO A 32 -16.98 -5.37 -11.86
C PRO A 32 -17.82 -4.67 -12.94
N PHE A 33 -17.43 -4.82 -14.20
CA PHE A 33 -18.18 -4.37 -15.37
C PHE A 33 -18.34 -5.53 -16.36
N LEU A 34 -19.42 -5.52 -17.13
CA LEU A 34 -19.59 -6.49 -18.21
C LEU A 34 -18.70 -6.09 -19.37
N ALA A 35 -17.77 -6.97 -19.76
CA ALA A 35 -17.08 -6.80 -21.03
C ALA A 35 -18.10 -6.94 -22.16
N THR A 36 -18.08 -6.01 -23.09
CA THR A 36 -18.83 -6.09 -24.35
C THR A 36 -17.83 -5.93 -25.49
N ASN A 37 -18.30 -5.94 -26.73
CA ASN A 37 -17.44 -5.67 -27.89
C ASN A 37 -16.99 -4.20 -28.00
N GLU A 38 -17.33 -3.35 -27.02
CA GLU A 38 -16.91 -1.96 -26.95
C GLU A 38 -15.59 -1.77 -26.20
N ILE A 39 -14.91 -0.67 -26.48
CA ILE A 39 -13.69 -0.28 -25.75
C ILE A 39 -14.09 0.20 -24.36
N HIS A 40 -13.61 -0.51 -23.33
CA HIS A 40 -13.78 -0.11 -21.94
C HIS A 40 -12.56 0.66 -21.45
N GLN A 41 -12.78 1.84 -20.88
CA GLN A 41 -11.74 2.61 -20.20
C GLN A 41 -11.85 2.37 -18.70
N VAL A 42 -10.76 1.92 -18.08
CA VAL A 42 -10.67 1.76 -16.63
C VAL A 42 -9.72 2.81 -16.08
N VAL A 43 -10.20 3.61 -15.13
CA VAL A 43 -9.36 4.58 -14.42
C VAL A 43 -8.71 3.89 -13.22
N LEU A 44 -7.40 4.05 -13.07
CA LEU A 44 -6.64 3.55 -11.92
C LEU A 44 -6.26 4.72 -11.02
N LYS A 45 -6.63 4.64 -9.74
CA LYS A 45 -6.12 5.53 -8.70
C LYS A 45 -4.82 4.95 -8.15
N TYR A 46 -3.76 5.75 -8.14
CA TYR A 46 -2.45 5.39 -7.62
C TYR A 46 -2.08 6.26 -6.41
N VAL A 47 -1.89 5.62 -5.26
CA VAL A 47 -1.51 6.23 -3.98
C VAL A 47 -0.34 5.41 -3.40
N PRO A 48 0.92 5.79 -3.67
CA PRO A 48 2.08 5.02 -3.21
C PRO A 48 2.27 5.11 -1.70
N ASP A 49 2.71 3.99 -1.11
CA ASP A 49 3.22 3.88 0.26
C ASP A 49 4.75 3.69 0.30
N TYR A 50 5.43 4.23 -0.71
CA TYR A 50 6.86 4.11 -0.88
C TYR A 50 7.43 5.33 -1.61
N SER A 51 8.75 5.45 -1.62
CA SER A 51 9.52 6.38 -2.45
C SER A 51 10.41 5.58 -3.41
N GLY A 52 10.66 6.11 -4.61
CA GLY A 52 11.49 5.46 -5.63
C GLY A 52 10.67 4.64 -6.63
N HIS A 53 11.22 3.53 -7.11
CA HIS A 53 10.64 2.72 -8.18
C HIS A 53 10.07 1.41 -7.66
N ARG A 54 8.88 1.03 -8.11
CA ARG A 54 8.28 -0.28 -7.82
C ARG A 54 7.48 -0.77 -9.02
N THR A 55 7.46 -2.08 -9.17
CA THR A 55 6.66 -2.78 -10.18
C THR A 55 5.42 -3.35 -9.53
N HIS A 56 4.28 -3.17 -10.18
CA HIS A 56 2.97 -3.63 -9.72
C HIS A 56 2.35 -4.54 -10.76
N ILE A 57 1.63 -5.56 -10.31
CA ILE A 57 0.90 -6.48 -11.20
C ILE A 57 -0.58 -6.09 -11.15
N LEU A 58 -1.16 -5.90 -12.34
CA LEU A 58 -2.59 -5.69 -12.51
C LEU A 58 -3.17 -6.89 -13.24
N THR A 59 -4.35 -7.34 -12.82
CA THR A 59 -5.01 -8.49 -13.42
C THR A 59 -6.45 -8.17 -13.75
N ALA A 60 -6.89 -8.54 -14.95
CA ALA A 60 -8.31 -8.60 -15.30
C ALA A 60 -8.80 -10.03 -15.07
N VAL A 61 -9.85 -10.18 -14.27
CA VAL A 61 -10.42 -11.48 -13.92
C VAL A 61 -11.91 -11.45 -14.27
N ASP A 62 -12.38 -12.48 -14.98
CA ASP A 62 -13.82 -12.75 -15.05
C ASP A 62 -14.23 -13.34 -13.70
N VAL A 63 -14.94 -12.55 -12.89
CA VAL A 63 -15.29 -12.92 -11.52
C VAL A 63 -16.36 -14.01 -11.47
N SER A 64 -17.14 -14.18 -12.56
CA SER A 64 -18.15 -15.23 -12.66
C SER A 64 -17.51 -16.61 -12.78
N SER A 65 -16.50 -16.74 -13.66
CA SER A 65 -15.77 -18.00 -13.88
C SER A 65 -14.48 -18.14 -13.08
N LYS A 66 -14.07 -17.08 -12.36
CA LYS A 66 -12.78 -16.95 -11.67
C LYS A 66 -11.57 -17.15 -12.61
N ARG A 67 -11.74 -16.84 -13.89
CA ARG A 67 -10.69 -17.00 -14.90
C ARG A 67 -9.90 -15.71 -15.05
N LEU A 68 -8.58 -15.84 -15.05
CA LEU A 68 -7.68 -14.75 -15.40
C LEU A 68 -7.78 -14.48 -16.90
N LEU A 69 -8.17 -13.25 -17.24
CA LEU A 69 -8.34 -12.80 -18.63
C LEU A 69 -7.07 -12.15 -19.16
N ASN A 70 -6.41 -11.34 -18.34
CA ASN A 70 -5.19 -10.64 -18.71
C ASN A 70 -4.34 -10.25 -17.50
N ILE A 71 -3.05 -10.01 -17.74
CA ILE A 71 -2.09 -9.51 -16.77
C ILE A 71 -1.34 -8.33 -17.40
N TRP A 72 -1.18 -7.25 -16.64
CA TRP A 72 -0.29 -6.15 -16.97
C TRP A 72 0.74 -5.94 -15.87
N ILE A 73 1.91 -5.43 -16.29
CA ILE A 73 2.97 -5.00 -15.39
C ILE A 73 3.04 -3.47 -15.48
N ALA A 74 2.81 -2.80 -14.35
CA ALA A 74 2.90 -1.35 -14.25
C ALA A 74 4.16 -0.98 -13.46
N HIS A 75 5.10 -0.28 -14.11
CA HIS A 75 6.26 0.28 -13.45
C HIS A 75 5.95 1.72 -13.01
N ALA A 76 6.03 2.00 -11.72
CA ALA A 76 5.68 3.29 -11.15
C ALA A 76 6.83 3.88 -10.34
N LYS A 77 7.07 5.18 -10.55
CA LYS A 77 7.97 5.99 -9.74
C LYS A 77 7.14 6.85 -8.78
N ALA A 78 7.48 6.81 -7.50
CA ALA A 78 6.97 7.71 -6.48
C ALA A 78 8.10 8.67 -6.08
N GLU A 79 7.82 9.97 -6.10
CA GLU A 79 8.76 10.95 -5.59
C GLU A 79 8.86 10.86 -4.05
N PRO A 80 9.98 11.28 -3.45
CA PRO A 80 10.11 11.33 -2.00
C PRO A 80 9.00 12.17 -1.36
N PRO A 81 8.33 11.65 -0.32
CA PRO A 81 7.29 12.40 0.38
C PRO A 81 7.89 13.50 1.25
N ASN A 82 7.06 14.46 1.65
CA ASN A 82 7.43 15.41 2.69
C ASN A 82 7.44 14.70 4.06
N ILE A 83 8.59 14.72 4.74
CA ILE A 83 8.78 14.09 6.05
C ILE A 83 8.39 15.07 7.14
N SER A 84 7.37 14.74 7.94
CA SER A 84 6.91 15.57 9.05
C SER A 84 7.70 15.32 10.34
N LYS A 85 8.18 14.09 10.55
CA LYS A 85 8.86 13.63 11.76
C LYS A 85 9.93 12.61 11.41
N THR A 86 11.01 12.61 12.19
CA THR A 86 12.08 11.62 12.09
C THR A 86 12.36 11.04 13.47
N TYR A 87 12.46 9.71 13.55
CA TYR A 87 12.84 8.99 14.76
C TYR A 87 14.06 8.13 14.50
N ASP A 88 15.11 8.31 15.32
CA ASP A 88 16.26 7.41 15.37
C ASP A 88 16.00 6.29 16.38
N MET A 89 16.06 5.05 15.91
CA MET A 89 15.73 3.88 16.71
C MET A 89 16.85 2.87 16.69
N ARG A 90 17.26 2.43 17.88
CA ARG A 90 18.14 1.28 18.07
C ARG A 90 17.30 0.07 18.47
N ILE A 91 17.44 -1.00 17.69
CA ILE A 91 16.70 -2.25 17.85
C ILE A 91 17.73 -3.36 18.11
N PRO A 92 17.81 -3.92 19.33
CA PRO A 92 18.73 -5.02 19.59
C PRO A 92 18.36 -6.24 18.75
N ILE A 93 19.36 -6.90 18.18
CA ILE A 93 19.19 -8.18 17.46
C ILE A 93 18.95 -9.27 18.51
N LYS A 94 17.75 -9.84 18.54
CA LYS A 94 17.35 -10.93 19.47
C LYS A 94 16.65 -12.03 18.70
N GLU A 95 17.27 -13.20 18.61
CA GLU A 95 16.81 -14.29 17.71
C GLU A 95 15.35 -14.68 17.93
N ASP A 96 14.85 -14.59 19.18
CA ASP A 96 13.52 -15.09 19.56
C ASP A 96 12.54 -14.00 20.06
N THR A 97 12.78 -12.72 19.77
CA THR A 97 11.89 -11.66 20.29
C THR A 97 11.57 -10.60 19.24
N ILE A 98 10.28 -10.47 18.92
CA ILE A 98 9.76 -9.33 18.18
C ILE A 98 9.76 -8.11 19.11
N ILE A 99 10.43 -7.05 18.70
CA ILE A 99 10.44 -5.80 19.45
C ILE A 99 9.23 -4.98 19.02
N ALA A 100 8.44 -4.55 19.99
CA ALA A 100 7.26 -3.71 19.75
C ALA A 100 7.49 -2.29 20.29
N LYS A 101 7.16 -1.26 19.50
CA LYS A 101 7.13 0.15 19.95
C LYS A 101 5.82 0.80 19.56
N LYS A 102 5.28 1.67 20.42
CA LYS A 102 4.07 2.44 20.12
C LYS A 102 4.42 3.70 19.32
N LEU A 103 3.68 3.95 18.26
CA LEU A 103 3.77 5.17 17.46
C LEU A 103 2.47 5.97 17.61
N PRO A 104 2.52 7.19 18.17
CA PRO A 104 1.34 8.05 18.26
C PRO A 104 0.96 8.62 16.89
N ILE A 105 -0.33 8.54 16.57
CA ILE A 105 -0.97 9.11 15.38
C ILE A 105 -2.03 10.11 15.85
N SER A 106 -2.06 11.29 15.25
CA SER A 106 -2.97 12.37 15.64
C SER A 106 -3.94 12.70 14.52
N ASN A 107 -5.17 13.04 14.89
CA ASN A 107 -6.17 13.58 13.99
C ASN A 107 -6.12 15.13 14.05
N PRO A 108 -5.66 15.82 12.99
CA PRO A 108 -5.61 17.28 12.99
C PRO A 108 -6.98 17.93 12.78
N TYR A 109 -8.01 17.17 12.39
CA TYR A 109 -9.35 17.68 12.12
C TYR A 109 -10.18 17.80 13.38
N SER A 110 -11.12 18.75 13.41
CA SER A 110 -12.06 18.94 14.52
C SER A 110 -13.14 17.86 14.63
N ILE A 111 -13.25 16.98 13.63
CA ILE A 111 -14.23 15.89 13.58
C ILE A 111 -13.54 14.53 13.56
N PRO A 112 -14.21 13.44 14.00
CA PRO A 112 -13.66 12.10 13.91
C PRO A 112 -13.27 11.73 12.47
N ARG A 113 -12.14 11.05 12.31
CA ARG A 113 -11.62 10.60 11.02
C ARG A 113 -11.01 9.20 11.13
N THR A 114 -11.10 8.46 10.04
CA THR A 114 -10.42 7.18 9.86
C THR A 114 -9.13 7.39 9.10
N PHE A 115 -8.03 6.84 9.60
CA PHE A 115 -6.71 6.90 8.97
C PHE A 115 -6.22 5.50 8.63
N ARG A 116 -5.53 5.36 7.48
CA ARG A 116 -4.76 4.17 7.13
C ARG A 116 -3.28 4.43 7.38
N VAL A 117 -2.62 3.57 8.13
CA VAL A 117 -1.19 3.61 8.40
C VAL A 117 -0.51 2.46 7.66
N SER A 118 0.59 2.74 6.97
CA SER A 118 1.36 1.71 6.25
C SER A 118 2.85 1.95 6.32
N SER A 119 3.62 0.87 6.31
CA SER A 119 5.08 0.88 6.24
C SER A 119 5.57 0.74 4.80
N SER A 120 6.62 1.47 4.42
CA SER A 120 7.29 1.29 3.12
C SER A 120 8.09 -0.01 3.05
N ARG A 121 8.44 -0.57 4.21
CA ARG A 121 9.21 -1.79 4.40
C ARG A 121 8.55 -2.69 5.45
N PRO A 122 7.35 -3.23 5.17
CA PRO A 122 6.62 -4.08 6.13
C PRO A 122 7.40 -5.35 6.51
N GLU A 123 8.35 -5.78 5.68
CA GLU A 123 9.27 -6.87 6.01
C GLU A 123 10.25 -6.54 7.14
N ILE A 124 10.49 -5.25 7.42
CA ILE A 124 11.38 -4.76 8.48
C ILE A 124 10.58 -4.21 9.67
N VAL A 125 9.60 -3.35 9.39
CA VAL A 125 8.73 -2.72 10.39
C VAL A 125 7.28 -2.91 9.97
N GLU A 126 6.59 -3.80 10.66
CA GLU A 126 5.17 -4.06 10.46
C GLU A 126 4.34 -3.09 11.31
N VAL A 127 3.21 -2.63 10.75
CA VAL A 127 2.22 -1.82 11.45
C VAL A 127 1.12 -2.75 11.94
N GLY A 128 0.93 -2.84 13.25
CA GLY A 128 -0.03 -3.76 13.86
C GLY A 128 -1.49 -3.40 13.58
N GLU A 129 -1.89 -2.17 13.92
CA GLU A 129 -3.23 -1.66 13.59
C GLU A 129 -3.10 -0.65 12.46
N GLU A 130 -3.44 -1.09 11.24
CA GLU A 130 -3.32 -0.28 10.03
C GLU A 130 -4.48 0.69 9.83
N VAL A 131 -5.64 0.49 10.47
CA VAL A 131 -6.82 1.35 10.31
C VAL A 131 -7.22 1.92 11.66
N LEU A 132 -7.11 3.23 11.82
CA LEU A 132 -7.31 3.92 13.08
C LEU A 132 -8.51 4.86 12.99
N ASN A 133 -9.49 4.67 13.87
CA ASN A 133 -10.58 5.62 14.06
C ASN A 133 -10.21 6.58 15.20
N ILE A 134 -10.02 7.86 14.88
CA ILE A 134 -9.52 8.85 15.84
C ILE A 134 -10.53 9.98 15.96
N ASN A 135 -10.94 10.29 17.20
CA ASN A 135 -11.80 11.44 17.51
C ASN A 135 -11.18 12.75 17.00
N GLY A 136 -12.02 13.78 16.81
CA GLY A 136 -11.54 15.11 16.41
C GLY A 136 -10.52 15.66 17.40
N LEU A 137 -9.41 16.22 16.88
CA LEU A 137 -8.26 16.73 17.63
C LEU A 137 -7.63 15.70 18.59
N GLY A 138 -7.98 14.42 18.46
CA GLY A 138 -7.52 13.34 19.30
C GLY A 138 -6.24 12.69 18.78
N SER A 139 -5.70 11.77 19.57
CA SER A 139 -4.58 10.91 19.18
C SER A 139 -4.80 9.50 19.69
N THR A 140 -4.32 8.51 18.94
CA THR A 140 -4.21 7.10 19.36
C THR A 140 -2.83 6.58 19.01
N THR A 141 -2.51 5.34 19.38
CA THR A 141 -1.24 4.71 19.02
C THR A 141 -1.46 3.47 18.18
N THR A 142 -0.68 3.30 17.11
CA THR A 142 -0.48 1.98 16.50
C THR A 142 0.79 1.34 17.04
N THR A 143 0.87 0.01 17.01
CA THR A 143 2.09 -0.72 17.40
C THR A 143 2.93 -0.97 16.17
N LEU A 144 4.22 -0.65 16.25
CA LEU A 144 5.23 -1.03 15.27
C LEU A 144 5.94 -2.29 15.77
N TYR A 145 5.92 -3.35 14.96
CA TYR A 145 6.66 -4.58 15.20
C TYR A 145 7.92 -4.60 14.34
N PHE A 146 9.07 -4.71 15.00
CA PHE A 146 10.37 -4.76 14.33
C PHE A 146 10.76 -6.21 14.11
N ASN A 147 10.70 -6.64 12.85
CA ASN A 147 10.99 -8.00 12.45
C ASN A 147 12.50 -8.21 12.48
N ASN A 148 12.96 -9.19 13.26
CA ASN A 148 14.38 -9.51 13.37
C ASN A 148 14.86 -10.39 12.20
N VAL A 149 14.75 -9.86 10.99
CA VAL A 149 15.18 -10.54 9.75
C VAL A 149 16.69 -10.41 9.51
N VAL A 150 17.42 -9.72 10.39
CA VAL A 150 18.84 -9.42 10.22
C VAL A 150 19.67 -10.01 11.36
N ARG A 151 20.80 -10.63 11.01
CA ARG A 151 21.71 -11.27 11.96
C ARG A 151 23.03 -10.52 12.18
N SER A 152 23.11 -9.30 11.69
CA SER A 152 24.27 -8.42 11.80
C SER A 152 23.82 -6.96 11.88
N PRO A 153 24.59 -6.05 12.48
CA PRO A 153 24.24 -4.65 12.54
C PRO A 153 23.98 -4.06 11.15
N VAL A 154 22.84 -3.37 11.00
CA VAL A 154 22.45 -2.73 9.74
C VAL A 154 21.55 -1.55 10.01
N ARG A 155 21.57 -0.58 9.10
CA ARG A 155 20.67 0.57 9.12
C ARG A 155 19.67 0.48 7.97
N PHE A 156 18.41 0.79 8.29
CA PHE A 156 17.36 0.99 7.32
C PHE A 156 16.69 2.34 7.52
N GLU A 157 16.28 2.93 6.40
CA GLU A 157 15.31 4.01 6.38
C GLU A 157 13.95 3.41 6.04
N VAL A 158 12.99 3.56 6.97
CA VAL A 158 11.63 3.07 6.80
C VAL A 158 10.68 4.25 6.92
N LEU A 159 9.76 4.38 5.97
CA LEU A 159 8.74 5.43 5.99
C LEU A 159 7.45 4.84 6.51
N ILE A 160 6.82 5.51 7.47
CA ILE A 160 5.45 5.25 7.88
C ILE A 160 4.57 6.33 7.27
N PHE A 161 3.64 5.91 6.43
CA PHE A 161 2.67 6.79 5.79
C PHE A 161 1.36 6.76 6.56
N VAL A 162 0.78 7.93 6.79
CA VAL A 162 -0.56 8.08 7.36
C VAL A 162 -1.44 8.72 6.28
N PHE A 163 -2.47 8.00 5.87
CA PHE A 163 -3.43 8.46 4.88
C PHE A 163 -4.79 8.68 5.53
N ASN A 164 -5.52 9.69 5.11
CA ASN A 164 -6.96 9.75 5.34
C ASN A 164 -7.62 8.60 4.57
N ALA A 165 -8.36 7.74 5.27
CA ALA A 165 -8.90 6.52 4.68
C ALA A 165 -10.01 6.78 3.66
N GLU A 166 -10.76 7.88 3.80
CA GLU A 166 -11.85 8.26 2.91
C GLU A 166 -11.31 8.89 1.62
N SER A 167 -10.48 9.93 1.73
CA SER A 167 -9.98 10.67 0.56
C SER A 167 -8.78 9.97 -0.10
N GLY A 168 -8.02 9.18 0.67
CA GLY A 168 -6.71 8.67 0.28
C GLY A 168 -5.61 9.74 0.27
N GLN A 169 -5.88 10.93 0.82
CA GLN A 169 -4.88 11.98 0.97
C GLN A 169 -3.81 11.53 1.96
N GLN A 170 -2.53 11.75 1.63
CA GLN A 170 -1.43 11.57 2.57
C GLN A 170 -1.44 12.74 3.57
N GLU A 171 -1.64 12.42 4.85
CA GLU A 171 -1.72 13.38 5.96
C GLU A 171 -0.36 13.57 6.60
N GLU A 172 0.40 12.49 6.74
CA GLU A 172 1.68 12.49 7.42
C GLU A 172 2.64 11.47 6.79
N THR A 173 3.94 11.76 6.82
CA THR A 173 4.98 10.76 6.60
C THR A 173 6.06 10.88 7.66
N ILE A 174 6.29 9.78 8.36
CA ILE A 174 7.23 9.67 9.46
C ILE A 174 8.42 8.83 9.00
N MET A 175 9.62 9.37 9.11
CA MET A 175 10.87 8.66 8.84
C MET A 175 11.34 7.92 10.09
N LEU A 176 11.65 6.64 9.93
CA LEU A 176 12.26 5.79 10.94
C LEU A 176 13.67 5.44 10.49
N ASN A 177 14.67 5.99 11.17
CA ASN A 177 16.07 5.58 11.04
C ASN A 177 16.30 4.39 11.97
N VAL A 178 16.09 3.18 11.45
CA VAL A 178 16.18 1.94 12.22
C VAL A 178 17.60 1.41 12.14
N THR A 179 18.28 1.31 13.27
CA THR A 179 19.58 0.64 13.38
C THR A 179 19.41 -0.62 14.21
N PHE A 180 19.60 -1.78 13.57
CA PHE A 180 19.74 -3.04 14.28
C PHE A 180 21.17 -3.11 14.85
N THR A 181 21.30 -3.42 16.13
CA THR A 181 22.59 -3.48 16.83
C THR A 181 22.75 -4.78 17.59
N GLU A 182 23.98 -5.27 17.69
CA GLU A 182 24.37 -6.21 18.73
C GLU A 182 24.31 -5.48 20.08
N GLU A 183 23.98 -6.18 21.18
CA GLU A 183 23.89 -5.58 22.53
C GLU A 183 25.21 -4.94 22.99
#